data_AF-A0A292SAV4-F1
#
_entry.id   AF-A0A292SAV4-F1
#
_cell.length_a   1.000
_cell.length_b   1.000
_cell.length_c   1.000
_cell.angle_alpha   90.00
_cell.angle_beta   90.00
_cell.angle_gamma   90.00
#
_symmetry.space_group_name_H-M   'P 1'
#
loop_
_entity.id
_entity.type
_entity.pdbx_description
1 polymer ?
#
loop_
_entity_poly.entity_id
_entity_poly.type
_entity_poly.pdbx_seq_one_letter_code
_entity_poly.pdbx_strand_id
1 'polypeptide(L)'
;MKNLLIITTNYAGCECGAPQCNCIQNTGVYLEEFAVPYLVFQKSDINVTVASPNGSLSPVDEKSMSCSNPEEWDDCIKVLRETKKLSEVDYKNFDGVYFPGGHGPMFDLAENKEVAEIVEYFFRSGKLVSAVCHGPAAFVNTDIVKGKRVTCFTNEEEGIVKLQELVPFLLETCLINLGAEF
;
A
#
# COMPACT_ATOMS: atom_id res chain seq x y z
N MET A 1 10.80 22.81 0.87
CA MET A 1 10.77 21.44 0.33
C MET A 1 10.55 20.41 1.43
N LYS A 2 9.43 19.71 1.35
CA LYS A 2 9.06 18.59 2.24
C LYS A 2 9.48 17.26 1.61
N ASN A 3 9.71 16.21 2.40
CA ASN A 3 10.06 14.88 1.92
C ASN A 3 8.94 13.89 2.22
N LEU A 4 8.44 13.18 1.21
CA LEU A 4 7.41 12.15 1.36
C LEU A 4 7.97 10.78 0.97
N LEU A 5 7.73 9.78 1.81
CA LEU A 5 8.02 8.39 1.52
C LEU A 5 6.73 7.70 1.04
N ILE A 6 6.76 7.08 -0.13
CA ILE A 6 5.71 6.18 -0.59
C ILE A 6 6.22 4.76 -0.43
N ILE A 7 5.50 3.92 0.32
CA ILE A 7 5.85 2.51 0.50
C ILE A 7 4.84 1.65 -0.24
N THR A 8 5.32 0.85 -1.19
CA THR A 8 4.50 -0.03 -2.02
C THR A 8 4.79 -1.50 -1.74
N THR A 9 3.88 -2.38 -2.13
CA THR A 9 4.01 -3.83 -2.01
C THR A 9 5.03 -4.40 -3.01
N ASN A 10 5.71 -5.48 -2.67
CA ASN A 10 6.39 -6.38 -3.61
C ASN A 10 5.56 -7.63 -3.93
N TYR A 11 4.42 -7.84 -3.28
CA TYR A 11 3.59 -9.04 -3.48
C TYR A 11 2.85 -8.99 -4.81
N ALA A 12 3.09 -9.98 -5.68
CA ALA A 12 2.53 -10.06 -7.03
C ALA A 12 1.33 -11.02 -7.16
N GLY A 13 0.86 -11.58 -6.04
CA GLY A 13 0.01 -12.76 -6.07
C GLY A 13 0.81 -14.06 -6.08
N CYS A 14 0.06 -15.14 -6.14
CA CYS A 14 0.52 -16.49 -5.89
C CYS A 14 0.89 -17.19 -7.21
N GLU A 15 2.15 -17.62 -7.37
CA GLU A 15 2.69 -18.23 -8.61
C GLU A 15 2.25 -19.69 -8.85
N CYS A 16 1.18 -20.15 -8.24
CA CYS A 16 0.90 -21.59 -8.17
C CYS A 16 0.49 -22.24 -9.50
N GLY A 17 0.24 -21.49 -10.58
CA GLY A 17 0.07 -21.99 -11.95
C GLY A 17 -1.04 -23.03 -12.16
N ALA A 18 -1.79 -23.36 -11.11
CA ALA A 18 -2.77 -24.43 -11.07
C ALA A 18 -4.18 -23.84 -11.20
N PRO A 19 -5.07 -24.40 -12.04
CA PRO A 19 -6.43 -23.88 -12.29
C PRO A 19 -7.36 -23.80 -11.05
N GLN A 20 -6.92 -24.35 -9.92
CA GLN A 20 -7.70 -24.56 -8.70
C GLN A 20 -6.96 -24.07 -7.45
N CYS A 21 -6.07 -23.10 -7.63
CA CYS A 21 -5.30 -22.54 -6.56
C CYS A 21 -6.10 -21.49 -5.79
N ASN A 22 -6.30 -21.72 -4.49
CA ASN A 22 -7.09 -20.84 -3.63
C ASN A 22 -6.25 -19.66 -3.10
N CYS A 23 -5.79 -18.80 -4.01
CA CYS A 23 -5.03 -17.60 -3.69
C CYS A 23 -5.20 -16.53 -4.78
N ILE A 24 -5.00 -15.26 -4.41
CA ILE A 24 -5.11 -14.13 -5.33
C ILE A 24 -4.00 -14.23 -6.40
N GLN A 25 -4.39 -14.16 -7.67
CA GLN A 25 -3.52 -14.18 -8.84
C GLN A 25 -3.30 -12.76 -9.37
N ASN A 26 -2.11 -12.47 -9.90
CA ASN A 26 -1.78 -11.23 -10.63
C ASN A 26 -2.21 -9.93 -9.93
N THR A 27 -1.90 -9.80 -8.65
CA THR A 27 -2.17 -8.56 -7.88
C THR A 27 -0.91 -7.74 -7.68
N GLY A 28 -1.03 -6.63 -6.97
CA GLY A 28 0.06 -5.73 -6.65
C GLY A 28 -0.49 -4.40 -6.17
N VAL A 29 0.19 -3.33 -6.55
CA VAL A 29 -0.27 -1.95 -6.38
C VAL A 29 -1.42 -1.67 -7.32
N TYR A 30 -2.53 -1.14 -6.81
CA TYR A 30 -3.57 -0.60 -7.68
C TYR A 30 -3.07 0.70 -8.32
N LEU A 31 -2.84 0.70 -9.65
CA LEU A 31 -2.02 1.72 -10.32
C LEU A 31 -2.52 3.14 -10.08
N GLU A 32 -3.83 3.37 -10.15
CA GLU A 32 -4.43 4.70 -9.95
C GLU A 32 -4.11 5.27 -8.56
N GLU A 33 -4.14 4.42 -7.52
CA GLU A 33 -3.90 4.81 -6.14
C GLU A 33 -2.43 5.19 -5.88
N PHE A 34 -1.52 4.77 -6.76
CA PHE A 34 -0.14 5.26 -6.77
C PHE A 34 0.02 6.46 -7.71
N ALA A 35 -0.38 6.33 -8.97
CA ALA A 35 -0.08 7.27 -10.04
C ALA A 35 -0.70 8.64 -9.80
N VAL A 36 -1.97 8.70 -9.37
CA VAL A 36 -2.66 9.97 -9.15
C VAL A 36 -2.01 10.76 -8.00
N PRO A 37 -1.81 10.21 -6.79
CA PRO A 37 -1.09 10.93 -5.73
C PRO A 37 0.35 11.25 -6.10
N TYR A 38 1.08 10.31 -6.71
CA TYR A 38 2.48 10.50 -7.11
C TYR A 38 2.63 11.71 -8.05
N LEU A 39 1.80 11.82 -9.08
CA LEU A 39 1.83 12.93 -10.03
C LEU A 39 1.44 14.26 -9.38
N VAL A 40 0.52 14.26 -8.41
CA VAL A 40 0.18 15.47 -7.63
C VAL A 40 1.37 15.92 -6.79
N PHE A 41 2.08 14.99 -6.14
CA PHE A 41 3.26 15.32 -5.33
C PHE A 41 4.43 15.82 -6.19
N GLN A 42 4.67 15.21 -7.36
CA GLN A 42 5.69 15.65 -8.32
C GLN A 42 5.44 17.08 -8.83
N LYS A 43 4.18 17.51 -8.91
CA LYS A 43 3.80 18.88 -9.30
C LYS A 43 3.86 19.89 -8.14
N SER A 44 4.24 19.44 -6.93
CA SER A 44 4.28 20.23 -5.68
C SER A 44 5.73 20.41 -5.17
N ASP A 45 5.96 21.23 -4.15
CA ASP A 45 7.27 21.37 -3.47
C ASP A 45 7.56 20.20 -2.49
N ILE A 46 7.32 18.96 -2.96
CA ILE A 46 7.47 17.72 -2.21
C ILE A 46 8.45 16.80 -2.96
N ASN A 47 9.56 16.47 -2.32
CA ASN A 47 10.48 15.46 -2.80
C ASN A 47 9.94 14.07 -2.43
N VAL A 48 9.67 13.23 -3.43
CA VAL A 48 9.09 11.89 -3.23
C VAL A 48 10.17 10.83 -3.37
N THR A 49 10.25 9.93 -2.39
CA THR A 49 10.97 8.65 -2.53
C THR A 49 9.97 7.51 -2.55
N VAL A 50 10.10 6.60 -3.51
CA VAL A 50 9.29 5.39 -3.59
C VAL A 50 10.14 4.19 -3.18
N ALA A 51 9.65 3.41 -2.23
CA ALA A 51 10.32 2.25 -1.68
C ALA A 51 9.37 1.06 -1.56
N SER A 52 9.92 -0.14 -1.51
CA SER A 52 9.19 -1.37 -1.21
C SER A 52 10.06 -2.25 -0.31
N PRO A 53 9.49 -3.21 0.45
CA PRO A 53 10.25 -4.07 1.36
C PRO A 53 11.55 -4.64 0.79
N ASN A 54 11.50 -5.15 -0.44
CA ASN A 54 12.61 -5.78 -1.14
C ASN A 54 13.29 -4.86 -2.17
N GLY A 55 12.71 -3.70 -2.45
CA GLY A 55 13.16 -2.81 -3.54
C GLY A 55 12.83 -3.37 -4.92
N SER A 56 13.36 -2.72 -5.95
CA SER A 56 13.17 -3.10 -7.36
C SER A 56 11.68 -3.15 -7.73
N LEU A 57 11.20 -4.27 -8.26
CA LEU A 57 9.86 -4.40 -8.81
C LEU A 57 8.80 -4.41 -7.71
N SER A 58 7.98 -3.38 -7.71
CA SER A 58 6.65 -3.33 -7.12
C SER A 58 5.63 -3.65 -8.22
N PRO A 59 4.98 -4.82 -8.18
CA PRO A 59 4.07 -5.26 -9.23
C PRO A 59 2.82 -4.39 -9.27
N VAL A 60 2.27 -4.19 -10.45
CA VAL A 60 0.98 -3.51 -10.65
C VAL A 60 -0.12 -4.56 -10.73
N ASP A 61 -1.24 -4.32 -10.04
CA ASP A 61 -2.42 -5.16 -10.17
C ASP A 61 -2.98 -5.07 -11.59
N GLU A 62 -3.09 -6.22 -12.27
CA GLU A 62 -3.52 -6.28 -13.67
C GLU A 62 -4.92 -5.68 -13.86
N LYS A 63 -5.80 -5.77 -12.86
CA LYS A 63 -7.17 -5.21 -12.92
C LYS A 63 -7.18 -3.68 -12.92
N SER A 64 -6.10 -3.04 -12.48
CA SER A 64 -5.94 -1.59 -12.53
C SER A 64 -5.36 -1.08 -13.88
N MET A 65 -4.99 -2.00 -14.77
CA MET A 65 -4.48 -1.68 -16.10
C MET A 65 -5.62 -1.65 -17.12
N SER A 66 -5.69 -0.57 -17.91
CA SER A 66 -6.62 -0.48 -19.03
C SER A 66 -6.00 0.28 -20.20
N CYS A 67 -6.49 0.05 -21.42
CA CYS A 67 -6.07 0.82 -22.60
C CYS A 67 -6.50 2.31 -22.54
N SER A 68 -7.29 2.71 -21.54
CA SER A 68 -7.76 4.07 -21.35
C SER A 68 -7.02 4.81 -20.23
N ASN A 69 -6.01 4.18 -19.62
CA ASN A 69 -5.19 4.83 -18.60
C ASN A 69 -4.43 6.02 -19.22
N PRO A 70 -4.26 7.13 -18.48
CA PRO A 70 -3.46 8.26 -18.95
C PRO A 70 -2.03 7.83 -19.31
N GLU A 71 -1.49 8.32 -20.43
CA GLU A 71 -0.12 7.99 -20.88
C GLU A 71 0.94 8.32 -19.83
N GLU A 72 0.74 9.38 -19.04
CA GLU A 72 1.61 9.78 -17.92
C GLU A 72 1.78 8.68 -16.85
N TRP A 73 0.87 7.69 -16.80
CA TRP A 73 0.98 6.58 -15.87
C TRP A 73 2.03 5.56 -16.29
N ASP A 74 2.44 5.53 -17.57
CA ASP A 74 3.55 4.68 -18.00
C ASP A 74 4.86 5.06 -17.30
N ASP A 75 5.08 6.34 -17.03
CA ASP A 75 6.22 6.80 -16.24
C ASP A 75 6.09 6.41 -14.76
N CYS A 76 4.86 6.38 -14.22
CA CYS A 76 4.61 5.87 -12.88
C CYS A 76 4.94 4.37 -12.77
N ILE A 77 4.63 3.58 -13.81
CA ILE A 77 5.01 2.16 -13.86
C ILE A 77 6.53 1.98 -13.87
N LYS A 78 7.28 2.86 -14.57
CA LYS A 78 8.76 2.82 -14.54
C LYS A 78 9.28 3.04 -13.13
N VAL A 79 8.70 3.99 -12.38
CA VAL A 79 9.06 4.24 -10.97
C VAL A 79 8.80 2.99 -10.11
N LEU A 80 7.67 2.31 -10.30
CA LEU A 80 7.34 1.08 -9.58
C LEU A 80 8.28 -0.10 -9.93
N ARG A 81 9.00 -0.06 -11.06
CA ARG A 81 10.00 -1.10 -11.41
C ARG A 81 11.35 -0.88 -10.73
N GLU A 82 11.61 0.32 -10.21
CA GLU A 82 12.91 0.74 -9.68
C GLU A 82 12.79 1.29 -8.25
N THR A 83 11.89 0.71 -7.44
CA THR A 83 11.71 1.16 -6.05
C THR A 83 12.99 0.96 -5.23
N LYS A 84 13.24 1.85 -4.27
CA LYS A 84 14.33 1.62 -3.30
C LYS A 84 13.97 0.47 -2.36
N LYS A 85 14.98 -0.28 -1.94
CA LYS A 85 14.79 -1.25 -0.87
C LYS A 85 14.56 -0.51 0.45
N LEU A 86 13.51 -0.89 1.17
CA LEU A 86 13.09 -0.17 2.38
C LEU A 86 14.21 -0.08 3.42
N SER A 87 14.97 -1.15 3.61
CA SER A 87 16.12 -1.21 4.53
C SER A 87 17.28 -0.26 4.19
N GLU A 88 17.29 0.33 3.00
CA GLU A 88 18.30 1.30 2.55
C GLU A 88 17.81 2.76 2.68
N VAL A 89 16.56 2.95 3.09
CA VAL A 89 15.93 4.26 3.23
C VAL A 89 16.02 4.71 4.69
N ASP A 90 16.71 5.83 4.94
CA ASP A 90 16.63 6.51 6.23
C ASP A 90 15.29 7.25 6.38
N TYR A 91 14.26 6.49 6.74
CA TYR A 91 12.87 6.97 6.82
C TYR A 91 12.68 8.12 7.83
N LYS A 92 13.63 8.33 8.75
CA LYS A 92 13.56 9.40 9.76
C LYS A 92 13.68 10.80 9.15
N ASN A 93 14.25 10.92 7.95
CA ASN A 93 14.43 12.19 7.24
C ASN A 93 13.18 12.67 6.49
N PHE A 94 12.10 11.88 6.49
CA PHE A 94 10.86 12.21 5.80
C PHE A 94 9.86 12.92 6.72
N ASP A 95 8.99 13.73 6.13
CA ASP A 95 7.91 14.47 6.78
C ASP A 95 6.59 13.69 6.80
N GLY A 96 6.44 12.68 5.95
CA GLY A 96 5.25 11.84 5.86
C GLY A 96 5.48 10.51 5.16
N VAL A 97 4.58 9.56 5.40
CA VAL A 97 4.53 8.26 4.70
C VAL A 97 3.15 8.02 4.12
N TYR A 98 3.12 7.52 2.88
CA TYR A 98 1.91 7.16 2.14
C TYR A 98 1.95 5.70 1.66
N PHE A 99 0.84 4.98 1.81
CA PHE A 99 0.67 3.60 1.37
C PHE A 99 -0.48 3.49 0.35
N PRO A 100 -0.20 3.33 -0.95
CA PRO A 100 -1.22 2.97 -1.93
C PRO A 100 -1.73 1.54 -1.68
N GLY A 101 -2.95 1.24 -2.11
CA GLY A 101 -3.59 -0.06 -1.98
C GLY A 101 -3.39 -0.97 -3.19
N GLY A 102 -4.46 -1.67 -3.56
CA GLY A 102 -4.41 -2.98 -4.24
C GLY A 102 -4.31 -4.13 -3.24
N HIS A 103 -4.55 -5.38 -3.63
CA HIS A 103 -4.58 -6.47 -2.65
C HIS A 103 -3.20 -6.85 -2.09
N GLY A 104 -2.10 -6.49 -2.76
CA GLY A 104 -0.74 -6.87 -2.34
C GLY A 104 -0.35 -6.49 -0.90
N PRO A 105 -0.57 -5.23 -0.43
CA PRO A 105 -0.36 -4.83 0.97
C PRO A 105 -0.89 -5.77 2.05
N MET A 106 -1.98 -6.50 1.78
CA MET A 106 -2.55 -7.46 2.73
C MET A 106 -1.60 -8.61 3.05
N PHE A 107 -0.66 -8.93 2.16
CA PHE A 107 0.19 -10.11 2.25
C PHE A 107 1.61 -9.80 2.73
N ASP A 108 2.22 -8.72 2.27
CA ASP A 108 3.60 -8.40 2.63
C ASP A 108 3.71 -7.23 3.61
N LEU A 109 3.02 -6.11 3.35
CA LEU A 109 3.11 -4.93 4.22
C LEU A 109 2.47 -5.19 5.59
N ALA A 110 1.36 -5.94 5.63
CA ALA A 110 0.69 -6.33 6.87
C ALA A 110 1.62 -7.08 7.82
N GLU A 111 2.47 -7.99 7.31
CA GLU A 111 3.33 -8.85 8.13
C GLU A 111 4.75 -8.28 8.34
N ASN A 112 5.08 -7.17 7.68
CA ASN A 112 6.43 -6.61 7.70
C ASN A 112 6.69 -5.77 8.96
N LYS A 113 7.64 -6.21 9.79
CA LYS A 113 8.02 -5.51 11.03
C LYS A 113 8.62 -4.13 10.79
N GLU A 114 9.44 -3.96 9.76
CA GLU A 114 10.03 -2.66 9.41
C GLU A 114 8.94 -1.66 8.99
N VAL A 115 7.92 -2.12 8.26
CA VAL A 115 6.74 -1.30 7.93
C VAL A 115 6.00 -0.86 9.20
N ALA A 116 5.73 -1.78 10.13
CA ALA A 116 5.08 -1.45 11.39
C ALA A 116 5.89 -0.42 12.21
N GLU A 117 7.22 -0.61 12.30
CA GLU A 117 8.13 0.33 12.97
C GLU A 117 8.11 1.73 12.33
N ILE A 118 8.09 1.81 11.00
CA ILE A 118 7.97 3.06 10.27
C ILE A 118 6.63 3.73 10.59
N VAL A 119 5.52 3.02 10.48
CA VAL A 119 4.18 3.56 10.79
C VAL A 119 4.13 4.14 12.20
N GLU A 120 4.60 3.39 13.20
CA GLU A 120 4.65 3.87 14.58
C GLU A 120 5.56 5.08 14.75
N TYR A 121 6.74 5.08 14.12
CA TYR A 121 7.66 6.21 14.20
C TYR A 121 7.01 7.50 13.66
N PHE A 122 6.41 7.45 12.47
CA PHE A 122 5.78 8.65 11.89
C PHE A 122 4.63 9.13 12.76
N PHE A 123 3.75 8.22 13.19
CA PHE A 123 2.61 8.56 14.03
C PHE A 123 3.03 9.18 15.37
N ARG A 124 3.93 8.53 16.11
CA ARG A 124 4.41 9.00 17.42
C ARG A 124 5.23 10.29 17.31
N SER A 125 5.86 10.55 16.16
CA SER A 125 6.58 11.80 15.89
C SER A 125 5.67 12.94 15.41
N GLY A 126 4.35 12.73 15.33
CA GLY A 126 3.42 13.74 14.82
C GLY A 126 3.58 14.04 13.32
N LYS A 127 4.19 13.12 12.56
CA LYS A 127 4.36 13.20 11.11
C LYS A 127 3.15 12.60 10.39
N LEU A 128 3.00 12.91 9.11
CA LEU A 128 1.89 12.41 8.29
C LEU A 128 1.99 10.88 8.11
N VAL A 129 0.89 10.19 8.34
CA VAL A 129 0.69 8.79 7.95
C VAL A 129 -0.62 8.74 7.16
N SER A 130 -0.58 8.27 5.92
CA SER A 130 -1.77 8.16 5.07
C SER A 130 -1.76 6.85 4.26
N ALA A 131 -2.95 6.35 3.97
CA ALA A 131 -3.13 5.15 3.16
C ALA A 131 -4.52 5.16 2.52
N VAL A 132 -4.73 4.33 1.50
CA VAL A 132 -6.00 4.21 0.77
C VAL A 132 -6.30 2.74 0.45
N CYS A 133 -7.59 2.39 0.34
CA CYS A 133 -8.06 1.06 -0.06
C CYS A 133 -7.52 -0.03 0.90
N HIS A 134 -6.66 -0.94 0.44
CA HIS A 134 -5.97 -1.94 1.27
C HIS A 134 -4.62 -1.48 1.81
N GLY A 135 -4.12 -0.30 1.43
CA GLY A 135 -2.92 0.31 2.01
C GLY A 135 -2.90 0.38 3.55
N PRO A 136 -4.05 0.61 4.24
CA PRO A 136 -4.15 0.52 5.70
C PRO A 136 -3.78 -0.85 6.29
N ALA A 137 -3.60 -1.89 5.48
CA ALA A 137 -3.00 -3.16 5.92
C ALA A 137 -1.63 -2.95 6.58
N ALA A 138 -0.89 -1.91 6.20
CA ALA A 138 0.36 -1.52 6.86
C ALA A 138 0.19 -1.17 8.36
N PHE A 139 -1.03 -0.91 8.84
CA PHE A 139 -1.30 -0.47 10.21
C PHE A 139 -1.65 -1.61 11.16
N VAL A 140 -1.93 -2.81 10.65
CA VAL A 140 -2.61 -3.88 11.42
C VAL A 140 -1.79 -4.46 12.57
N ASN A 141 -0.46 -4.28 12.55
CA ASN A 141 0.45 -4.67 13.61
C ASN A 141 0.92 -3.48 14.48
N THR A 142 0.11 -2.43 14.57
CA THR A 142 0.37 -1.21 15.35
C THR A 142 -0.84 -0.81 16.19
N ASP A 143 -0.68 0.17 17.09
CA ASP A 143 -1.78 0.73 17.89
C ASP A 143 -2.34 2.06 17.34
N ILE A 144 -1.88 2.51 16.16
CA ILE A 144 -2.12 3.89 15.69
C ILE A 144 -3.59 4.19 15.39
N VAL A 145 -4.39 3.16 15.12
CA VAL A 145 -5.81 3.29 14.74
C VAL A 145 -6.74 3.36 15.95
N LYS A 146 -6.26 3.07 17.16
CA LYS A 146 -7.09 3.02 18.36
C LYS A 146 -7.69 4.38 18.70
N GLY A 147 -9.03 4.46 18.73
CA GLY A 147 -9.78 5.68 18.96
C GLY A 147 -9.61 6.72 17.84
N LYS A 148 -9.29 6.27 16.62
CA LYS A 148 -9.15 7.12 15.45
C LYS A 148 -10.22 6.80 14.42
N ARG A 149 -10.70 7.84 13.75
CA ARG A 149 -11.52 7.70 12.56
C ARG A 149 -10.67 7.26 11.39
N VAL A 150 -10.95 6.08 10.85
CA VAL A 150 -10.21 5.50 9.72
C VAL A 150 -11.19 4.89 8.73
N THR A 151 -10.75 4.74 7.48
CA THR A 151 -11.48 4.00 6.45
C THR A 151 -10.50 3.10 5.69
N CYS A 152 -11.00 2.10 5.00
CA CYS A 152 -10.26 1.19 4.13
C CYS A 152 -11.23 0.56 3.14
N PHE A 153 -10.73 -0.32 2.26
CA PHE A 153 -11.60 -1.18 1.46
C PHE A 153 -12.49 -2.01 2.39
N THR A 154 -13.80 -1.93 2.18
CA THR A 154 -14.80 -2.45 3.10
C THR A 154 -14.97 -3.96 2.95
N ASN A 155 -15.48 -4.59 4.01
CA ASN A 155 -15.91 -5.99 3.97
C ASN A 155 -16.95 -6.22 2.84
N GLU A 156 -17.84 -5.25 2.63
CA GLU A 156 -18.86 -5.32 1.57
C GLU A 156 -18.24 -5.31 0.18
N GLU A 157 -17.31 -4.38 -0.08
CA GLU A 157 -16.58 -4.31 -1.35
C GLU A 157 -15.75 -5.58 -1.59
N GLU A 158 -15.13 -6.14 -0.56
CA GLU A 158 -14.38 -7.41 -0.63
C GLU A 158 -15.28 -8.59 -1.06
N GLY A 159 -16.52 -8.60 -0.59
CA GLY A 159 -17.53 -9.58 -1.01
C GLY A 159 -18.01 -9.37 -2.45
N ILE A 160 -18.15 -8.12 -2.90
CA ILE A 160 -18.51 -7.78 -4.28
C ILE A 160 -17.44 -8.27 -5.26
N VAL A 161 -16.15 -8.08 -4.94
CA VAL A 161 -15.04 -8.57 -5.77
C VAL A 161 -14.74 -10.06 -5.58
N LYS A 162 -15.42 -10.73 -4.63
CA LYS A 162 -15.35 -12.16 -4.34
C LYS A 162 -13.95 -12.64 -3.94
N LEU A 163 -13.18 -11.80 -3.24
CA LEU A 163 -11.81 -12.12 -2.78
C LEU A 163 -11.71 -12.29 -1.26
N GLN A 164 -12.83 -12.11 -0.54
CA GLN A 164 -12.91 -12.22 0.93
C GLN A 164 -12.37 -13.54 1.52
N GLU A 165 -12.46 -14.65 0.78
CA GLU A 165 -11.96 -15.97 1.21
C GLU A 165 -10.48 -16.19 0.84
N LEU A 166 -9.87 -15.27 0.08
CA LEU A 166 -8.50 -15.37 -0.43
C LEU A 166 -7.54 -14.39 0.26
N VAL A 167 -8.07 -13.32 0.87
CA VAL A 167 -7.28 -12.42 1.71
C VAL A 167 -6.97 -13.08 3.07
N PRO A 168 -5.82 -12.77 3.70
CA PRO A 168 -5.44 -13.39 4.97
C PRO A 168 -6.35 -13.00 6.14
N PHE A 169 -7.02 -11.85 6.02
CA PHE A 169 -8.02 -11.35 6.94
C PHE A 169 -8.87 -10.28 6.24
N LEU A 170 -10.02 -9.95 6.81
CA LEU A 170 -10.84 -8.82 6.38
C LEU A 170 -10.33 -7.52 7.00
N LEU A 171 -9.91 -6.56 6.17
CA LEU A 171 -9.20 -5.37 6.64
C LEU A 171 -10.06 -4.47 7.55
N GLU A 172 -11.29 -4.15 7.13
CA GLU A 172 -12.22 -3.35 7.95
C GLU A 172 -12.45 -3.99 9.32
N THR A 173 -12.77 -5.29 9.34
CA THR A 173 -12.95 -6.06 10.58
C THR A 173 -11.71 -6.00 11.46
N CYS A 174 -10.53 -6.14 10.87
CA CYS A 174 -9.26 -6.09 11.60
C CYS A 174 -9.04 -4.70 12.24
N LEU A 175 -9.23 -3.61 11.50
CA LEU A 175 -9.06 -2.25 12.01
C LEU A 175 -10.06 -1.91 13.12
N ILE A 176 -11.33 -2.33 13.00
CA ILE A 176 -12.33 -2.19 14.06
C ILE A 176 -11.90 -2.92 15.34
N ASN A 177 -11.39 -4.16 15.21
CA ASN A 177 -10.90 -4.94 16.35
C ASN A 177 -9.68 -4.30 17.04
N LEU A 178 -8.88 -3.51 16.31
CA LEU A 178 -7.79 -2.70 16.86
C LEU A 178 -8.28 -1.40 17.53
N GLY A 179 -9.58 -1.13 17.49
CA GLY A 179 -10.24 -0.01 18.15
C GLY A 179 -10.43 1.21 17.25
N ALA A 180 -10.43 1.04 15.93
CA ALA A 180 -10.76 2.12 15.02
C ALA A 180 -12.24 2.50 15.08
N GLU A 181 -12.52 3.78 14.85
CA GLU A 181 -13.85 4.35 14.62
C GLU A 181 -14.12 4.37 13.11
N PHE A 182 -14.71 3.31 12.57
CA PHE A 182 -14.95 3.15 11.13
C PHE A 182 -16.18 3.96 10.66
#